data_AF-A0A976JH36-F1
#
_entry.id   AF-A0A976JH36-F1
#
_cell.length_a   1.000
_cell.length_b   1.000
_cell.length_c   1.000
_cell.angle_alpha   90.00
_cell.angle_beta   90.00
_cell.angle_gamma   90.00
#
_symmetry.space_group_name_H-M   'P 1'
#
loop_
_entity.id
_entity.type
_entity.pdbx_description
1 polymer ?
#
loop_
_entity_poly.entity_id
_entity_poly.type
_entity_poly.pdbx_seq_one_letter_code
_entity_poly.pdbx_strand_id
1 'polypeptide(L)'
;MEIACLDLEGVLIPEIWIAFAEKTGIEALKRTTRDEPDYDVLMRYRLDILEKNGLGLNEIQEVIATLSPLDGARDFVDWLRERFQVVILSDTFYEFAQPLMRQLGFPTLLCHKLETDGNGRVTNYRLRQANPKRQAIVGFKSMYYRTIAAGDSYNDTTMLAEADAGILFHAPQNVIDEFPQFPAVHTFEDLKKEFIKASQRDLTL
;
A
#
# COMPACT_ATOMS: atom_id res chain seq x y z
N MET A 1 5.78 10.34 21.19
CA MET A 1 4.65 10.44 20.24
C MET A 1 4.93 9.46 19.12
N GLU A 2 3.95 8.66 18.72
CA GLU A 2 4.15 7.56 17.79
C GLU A 2 3.18 7.64 16.61
N ILE A 3 3.67 7.31 15.42
CA ILE A 3 2.89 7.20 14.20
C ILE A 3 3.10 5.82 13.58
N ALA A 4 1.99 5.18 13.22
CA ALA A 4 1.97 3.91 12.52
C ALA A 4 1.87 4.16 11.02
N CYS A 5 2.84 3.64 10.27
CA CYS A 5 2.88 3.72 8.82
C CYS A 5 2.61 2.33 8.25
N LEU A 6 1.64 2.19 7.35
CA LEU A 6 1.30 0.91 6.75
C LEU A 6 1.48 1.00 5.23
N ASP A 7 1.96 -0.08 4.61
CA ASP A 7 1.63 -0.27 3.19
C ASP A 7 0.13 -0.54 3.01
N LEU A 8 -0.34 -0.49 1.77
CA LEU A 8 -1.73 -0.68 1.40
C LEU A 8 -1.98 -2.06 0.78
N GLU A 9 -1.41 -2.30 -0.40
CA GLU A 9 -1.53 -3.57 -1.13
C GLU A 9 -0.73 -4.65 -0.39
N GLY A 10 -1.25 -5.88 -0.33
CA GLY A 10 -0.63 -6.98 0.45
C GLY A 10 -0.82 -6.89 1.97
N VAL A 11 -1.03 -5.69 2.52
CA VAL A 11 -1.23 -5.46 3.97
C VAL A 11 -2.69 -5.27 4.34
N LEU A 12 -3.42 -4.39 3.65
CA LEU A 12 -4.80 -4.03 3.97
C LEU A 12 -5.78 -4.40 2.85
N ILE A 13 -5.32 -4.43 1.61
CA ILE A 13 -6.11 -4.73 0.42
C ILE A 13 -5.37 -5.73 -0.47
N PRO A 14 -6.07 -6.46 -1.35
CA PRO A 14 -5.41 -7.25 -2.38
C PRO A 14 -4.62 -6.36 -3.36
N GLU A 15 -3.66 -6.97 -4.06
CA GLU A 15 -2.97 -6.38 -5.21
C GLU A 15 -3.96 -5.90 -6.27
N ILE A 16 -4.07 -4.57 -6.46
CA ILE A 16 -5.16 -3.97 -7.23
C ILE A 16 -5.13 -4.43 -8.68
N TRP A 17 -3.95 -4.42 -9.31
CA TRP A 17 -3.80 -4.78 -10.72
C TRP A 17 -4.11 -6.24 -11.01
N ILE A 18 -3.74 -7.14 -10.10
CA ILE A 18 -4.02 -8.58 -10.23
C ILE A 18 -5.52 -8.81 -10.08
N ALA A 19 -6.13 -8.26 -9.03
CA ALA A 19 -7.56 -8.38 -8.80
C ALA A 19 -8.39 -7.74 -9.94
N PHE A 20 -7.90 -6.62 -10.48
CA PHE A 20 -8.50 -5.95 -11.63
C PHE A 20 -8.44 -6.82 -12.90
N ALA A 21 -7.29 -7.44 -13.17
CA ALA A 21 -7.12 -8.35 -14.29
C ALA A 21 -8.08 -9.55 -14.20
N GLU A 22 -8.26 -10.12 -13.01
CA GLU A 22 -9.17 -11.24 -12.77
C GLU A 22 -10.64 -10.85 -12.96
N LYS A 23 -11.05 -9.67 -12.49
CA LYS A 23 -12.42 -9.17 -12.66
C LYS A 23 -12.77 -8.81 -14.09
N THR A 24 -11.81 -8.27 -14.84
CA THR A 24 -12.01 -7.85 -16.24
C THR A 24 -11.71 -8.95 -17.26
N GLY A 25 -11.02 -10.02 -16.86
CA GLY A 25 -10.52 -11.07 -17.75
C GLY A 25 -9.32 -10.64 -18.59
N ILE A 26 -8.69 -9.50 -18.28
CA ILE A 26 -7.55 -8.95 -19.04
C ILE A 26 -6.24 -9.45 -18.42
N GLU A 27 -5.86 -10.69 -18.75
CA GLU A 27 -4.66 -11.36 -18.21
C GLU A 27 -3.37 -10.53 -18.37
N ALA A 28 -3.28 -9.69 -19.40
CA ALA A 28 -2.13 -8.82 -19.64
C ALA A 28 -1.86 -7.84 -18.47
N LEU A 29 -2.88 -7.48 -17.68
CA LEU A 29 -2.74 -6.60 -16.52
C LEU A 29 -2.13 -7.31 -15.29
N LYS A 30 -1.98 -8.64 -15.29
CA LYS A 30 -1.29 -9.39 -14.24
C LYS A 30 0.23 -9.21 -14.27
N ARG A 31 0.79 -8.60 -15.32
CA ARG A 31 2.23 -8.31 -15.42
C ARG A 31 2.67 -7.48 -14.20
N THR A 32 3.74 -7.92 -13.54
CA THR A 32 4.30 -7.30 -12.32
C THR A 32 5.70 -6.76 -12.56
N THR A 33 6.31 -6.16 -11.53
CA THR A 33 7.72 -5.74 -11.56
C THR A 33 8.71 -6.91 -11.65
N ARG A 34 8.26 -8.15 -11.40
CA ARG A 34 9.07 -9.36 -11.66
C ARG A 34 9.22 -9.61 -13.16
N ASP A 35 8.21 -9.23 -13.94
CA ASP A 35 8.18 -9.38 -15.40
C ASP A 35 8.68 -8.13 -16.14
N GLU A 36 8.57 -6.96 -15.50
CA GLU A 36 9.06 -5.66 -16.00
C GLU A 36 9.63 -4.82 -14.85
N PRO A 37 10.94 -4.90 -14.59
CA PRO A 37 11.57 -4.17 -13.49
C PRO A 37 11.45 -2.65 -13.61
N ASP A 38 11.35 -2.12 -14.83
CA ASP A 38 11.18 -0.68 -15.06
C ASP A 38 9.71 -0.28 -14.84
N TYR A 39 9.46 0.40 -13.72
CA TYR A 39 8.10 0.83 -13.36
C TYR A 39 7.47 1.74 -14.41
N ASP A 40 8.26 2.57 -15.10
CA ASP A 40 7.73 3.47 -16.12
C ASP A 40 7.31 2.69 -17.38
N VAL A 41 8.09 1.68 -17.76
CA VAL A 41 7.72 0.77 -18.85
C VAL A 41 6.46 -0.04 -18.49
N LEU A 42 6.39 -0.57 -17.26
CA LEU A 42 5.23 -1.33 -16.78
C LEU A 42 3.96 -0.48 -16.76
N MET A 43 4.04 0.76 -16.26
CA MET A 43 2.89 1.65 -16.18
C MET A 43 2.42 2.10 -17.55
N ARG A 44 3.31 2.48 -18.47
CA ARG A 44 2.93 2.79 -19.85
C ARG A 44 2.24 1.60 -20.51
N TYR A 45 2.78 0.40 -20.33
CA TYR A 45 2.17 -0.84 -20.82
C TYR A 45 0.75 -1.05 -20.27
N ARG A 46 0.54 -0.84 -18.97
CA ARG A 46 -0.79 -0.95 -18.34
C ARG A 46 -1.77 0.10 -18.86
N LEU A 47 -1.33 1.36 -19.00
CA LEU A 47 -2.18 2.44 -19.53
C LEU A 47 -2.58 2.17 -20.99
N ASP A 48 -1.65 1.69 -21.83
CA ASP A 48 -1.95 1.30 -23.22
C ASP A 48 -3.01 0.20 -23.28
N ILE A 49 -2.98 -0.76 -22.34
CA ILE A 49 -3.99 -1.81 -22.26
C ILE A 49 -5.35 -1.24 -21.86
N LEU A 50 -5.39 -0.36 -20.86
CA LEU A 50 -6.63 0.29 -20.44
C LEU A 50 -7.26 1.06 -21.61
N GLU A 51 -6.47 1.82 -22.35
CA GLU A 51 -6.93 2.54 -23.54
C GLU A 51 -7.46 1.60 -24.63
N LYS A 52 -6.73 0.54 -24.97
CA LYS A 52 -7.16 -0.44 -25.99
C LYS A 52 -8.47 -1.15 -25.65
N ASN A 53 -8.79 -1.27 -24.36
CA ASN A 53 -10.03 -1.88 -23.88
C ASN A 53 -11.12 -0.85 -23.55
N GLY A 54 -10.88 0.45 -23.78
CA GLY A 54 -11.85 1.51 -23.50
C GLY A 54 -12.16 1.69 -22.00
N LEU A 55 -11.21 1.36 -21.13
CA LEU A 55 -11.37 1.44 -19.67
C LEU A 55 -10.89 2.81 -19.17
N GLY A 56 -11.84 3.72 -18.98
CA GLY A 56 -11.61 5.01 -18.35
C GLY A 56 -11.61 4.93 -16.82
N LEU A 57 -11.43 6.08 -16.17
CA LEU A 57 -11.38 6.16 -14.71
C LEU A 57 -12.65 5.63 -14.05
N ASN A 58 -13.83 5.92 -14.62
CA ASN A 58 -15.10 5.46 -14.06
C ASN A 58 -15.20 3.94 -14.08
N GLU A 59 -14.92 3.31 -15.23
CA GLU A 59 -14.95 1.86 -15.37
C GLU A 59 -13.92 1.20 -14.44
N ILE A 60 -12.75 1.83 -14.29
CA ILE A 60 -11.72 1.32 -13.39
C ILE A 60 -12.20 1.37 -11.93
N GLN A 61 -12.77 2.50 -11.51
CA GLN A 61 -13.29 2.66 -10.15
C GLN A 61 -14.49 1.75 -9.87
N GLU A 62 -15.35 1.50 -10.86
CA GLU A 62 -16.47 0.55 -10.73
C GLU A 62 -15.95 -0.86 -10.45
N VAL A 63 -14.94 -1.32 -11.18
CA VAL A 63 -14.32 -2.64 -10.94
C VAL A 63 -13.66 -2.69 -9.57
N ILE A 64 -12.86 -1.67 -9.21
CA ILE A 64 -12.18 -1.63 -7.90
C ILE A 64 -13.18 -1.54 -6.75
N ALA A 65 -14.33 -0.90 -6.94
CA ALA A 65 -15.39 -0.85 -5.93
C ALA A 65 -16.00 -2.23 -5.62
N THR A 66 -15.82 -3.22 -6.50
CA THR A 66 -16.22 -4.62 -6.23
C THR A 66 -15.20 -5.41 -5.41
N LEU A 67 -14.02 -4.84 -5.17
CA LEU A 67 -12.99 -5.42 -4.31
C LEU A 67 -13.27 -5.05 -2.85
N SER A 68 -12.78 -5.90 -1.95
CA SER A 68 -12.86 -5.69 -0.51
C SER A 68 -11.45 -5.62 0.09
N PRO A 69 -11.25 -4.88 1.19
CA PRO A 69 -10.09 -5.07 2.05
C PRO A 69 -9.92 -6.53 2.46
N LEU A 70 -8.70 -6.91 2.84
CA LEU A 70 -8.41 -8.26 3.35
C LEU A 70 -9.23 -8.53 4.62
N ASP A 71 -9.55 -9.80 4.86
CA ASP A 71 -10.35 -10.23 6.01
C ASP A 71 -9.68 -9.78 7.33
N GLY A 72 -10.38 -8.94 8.09
CA GLY A 72 -9.88 -8.35 9.35
C GLY A 72 -9.07 -7.06 9.20
N ALA A 73 -8.77 -6.60 7.98
CA ALA A 73 -8.00 -5.38 7.75
C ALA A 73 -8.69 -4.12 8.30
N ARG A 74 -10.02 -4.02 8.13
CA ARG A 74 -10.78 -2.88 8.66
C ARG A 74 -10.74 -2.83 10.19
N ASP A 75 -10.96 -3.96 10.84
CA ASP A 75 -10.93 -4.06 12.31
C ASP A 75 -9.52 -3.76 12.84
N PHE A 76 -8.49 -4.22 12.13
CA PHE A 76 -7.10 -3.88 12.44
C PHE A 76 -6.83 -2.37 12.35
N VAL A 77 -7.27 -1.71 11.28
CA VAL A 77 -7.10 -0.25 11.12
C VAL A 77 -7.87 0.52 12.20
N ASP A 78 -9.08 0.08 12.54
CA ASP A 78 -9.88 0.69 13.61
C ASP A 78 -9.17 0.56 14.96
N TRP A 79 -8.69 -0.64 15.32
CA TRP A 79 -7.90 -0.89 16.52
C TRP A 79 -6.61 -0.04 16.57
N LEU A 80 -5.93 0.10 15.43
CA LEU A 80 -4.68 0.84 15.33
C LEU A 80 -4.92 2.34 15.52
N ARG A 81 -6.01 2.89 14.98
CA ARG A 81 -6.39 4.31 15.13
C ARG A 81 -6.77 4.70 16.56
N GLU A 82 -7.26 3.77 17.36
CA GLU A 82 -7.48 4.01 18.80
C GLU A 82 -6.16 4.23 19.57
N ARG A 83 -5.04 3.73 19.03
CA ARG A 83 -3.74 3.66 19.73
C ARG A 83 -2.64 4.50 19.07
N PHE A 84 -2.75 4.81 17.78
CA PHE A 84 -1.73 5.50 16.98
C PHE A 84 -2.36 6.50 16.01
N GLN A 85 -1.57 7.49 15.60
CA GLN A 85 -1.85 8.17 14.34
C GLN A 85 -1.50 7.21 13.20
N VAL A 86 -2.40 7.02 12.24
CA VAL A 86 -2.25 6.03 11.16
C VAL A 86 -2.13 6.73 9.81
N VAL A 87 -1.07 6.43 9.07
CA VAL A 87 -0.84 6.90 7.71
C VAL A 87 -0.52 5.72 6.81
N ILE A 88 -1.12 5.69 5.63
CA ILE A 88 -0.87 4.71 4.59
C ILE A 88 0.18 5.26 3.61
N LEU A 89 1.25 4.50 3.36
CA LEU A 89 2.36 4.82 2.47
C LEU A 89 2.41 3.78 1.35
N SER A 90 1.93 4.13 0.15
CA SER A 90 1.77 3.17 -0.94
C SER A 90 2.22 3.75 -2.28
N ASP A 91 2.66 2.88 -3.19
CA ASP A 91 3.01 3.21 -4.59
C ASP A 91 1.78 3.12 -5.53
N THR A 92 0.57 3.01 -4.96
CA THR A 92 -0.70 3.07 -5.68
C THR A 92 -1.01 4.49 -6.22
N PHE A 93 -2.19 4.67 -6.80
CA PHE A 93 -2.70 5.96 -7.26
C PHE A 93 -3.99 6.36 -6.53
N TYR A 94 -4.16 7.65 -6.21
CA TYR A 94 -5.34 8.15 -5.50
C TYR A 94 -6.64 7.75 -6.21
N GLU A 95 -6.66 7.91 -7.53
CA GLU A 95 -7.80 7.64 -8.40
C GLU A 95 -8.21 6.16 -8.35
N PHE A 96 -7.24 5.24 -8.24
CA PHE A 96 -7.49 3.80 -8.17
C PHE A 96 -7.84 3.35 -6.76
N ALA A 97 -7.11 3.81 -5.75
CA ALA A 97 -7.29 3.34 -4.38
C ALA A 97 -8.59 3.86 -3.74
N GLN A 98 -9.20 4.93 -4.28
CA GLN A 98 -10.32 5.63 -3.63
C GLN A 98 -11.48 4.71 -3.16
N PRO A 99 -12.00 3.75 -3.96
CA PRO A 99 -13.10 2.91 -3.51
C PRO A 99 -12.73 2.02 -2.31
N LEU A 100 -11.50 1.50 -2.26
CA LEU A 100 -11.01 0.68 -1.15
C LEU A 100 -10.65 1.54 0.07
N MET A 101 -10.06 2.72 -0.13
CA MET A 101 -9.80 3.67 0.96
C MET A 101 -11.09 4.11 1.66
N ARG A 102 -12.22 4.20 0.94
CA ARG A 102 -13.55 4.44 1.53
C ARG A 102 -13.92 3.35 2.53
N GLN A 103 -13.68 2.09 2.18
CA GLN A 103 -13.99 0.94 3.03
C GLN A 103 -13.11 0.91 4.28
N LEU A 104 -11.87 1.40 4.20
CA LEU A 104 -10.95 1.59 5.34
C LEU A 104 -11.27 2.83 6.19
N GLY A 105 -12.25 3.66 5.79
CA GLY A 105 -12.62 4.89 6.51
C GLY A 105 -11.64 6.04 6.29
N PHE A 106 -11.08 6.13 5.09
CA PHE A 106 -10.19 7.19 4.60
C PHE A 106 -9.07 7.62 5.58
N PRO A 107 -8.24 6.69 6.09
CA PRO A 107 -6.98 7.10 6.70
C PRO A 107 -6.14 7.88 5.67
N THR A 108 -5.27 8.77 6.15
CA THR A 108 -4.40 9.56 5.28
C THR A 108 -3.59 8.63 4.38
N LEU A 109 -3.69 8.82 3.07
CA LEU A 109 -2.93 8.10 2.06
C LEU A 109 -1.90 9.03 1.44
N LEU A 110 -0.64 8.61 1.41
CA LEU A 110 0.43 9.28 0.68
C LEU A 110 0.89 8.39 -0.47
N CYS A 111 0.33 8.59 -1.67
CA CYS A 111 0.64 7.79 -2.86
C CYS A 111 0.96 8.64 -4.11
N HIS A 112 0.82 8.06 -5.30
CA HIS A 112 0.98 8.70 -6.61
C HIS A 112 -0.36 9.17 -7.18
N LYS A 113 -0.33 9.79 -8.37
CA LYS A 113 -1.50 10.37 -9.03
C LYS A 113 -1.62 9.91 -10.48
N LEU A 114 -2.83 9.67 -10.96
CA LEU A 114 -3.16 9.55 -12.39
C LEU A 114 -3.55 10.90 -13.00
N GLU A 115 -3.27 11.08 -14.28
CA GLU A 115 -3.76 12.21 -15.06
C GLU A 115 -4.87 11.72 -15.98
N THR A 116 -6.00 12.41 -15.97
CA THR A 116 -7.17 12.11 -16.79
C THR A 116 -7.54 13.28 -17.68
N ASP A 117 -8.05 12.98 -18.87
CA ASP A 117 -8.65 13.99 -19.75
C ASP A 117 -10.12 14.29 -19.38
N GLY A 118 -10.73 15.26 -20.07
CA GLY A 118 -12.11 15.69 -19.82
C GLY A 118 -13.17 14.60 -20.06
N ASN A 119 -12.82 13.49 -20.70
CA ASN A 119 -13.69 12.35 -20.92
C ASN A 119 -13.44 11.21 -19.91
N GLY A 120 -12.56 11.43 -18.92
CA GLY A 120 -12.23 10.43 -17.92
C GLY A 120 -11.23 9.37 -18.37
N ARG A 121 -10.62 9.49 -19.56
CA ARG A 121 -9.57 8.56 -19.99
C ARG A 121 -8.29 8.84 -19.21
N VAL A 122 -7.62 7.79 -18.74
CA VAL A 122 -6.31 7.90 -18.07
C VAL A 122 -5.24 8.14 -19.13
N THR A 123 -4.66 9.33 -19.16
CA THR A 123 -3.69 9.74 -20.19
C THR A 123 -2.24 9.60 -19.75
N ASN A 124 -1.99 9.62 -18.43
CA ASN A 124 -0.65 9.57 -17.86
C ASN A 124 -0.69 9.23 -16.37
N TYR A 125 0.47 9.06 -15.75
CA TYR A 125 0.64 8.98 -14.30
C TYR A 125 1.79 9.88 -13.85
N ARG A 126 1.77 10.25 -12.57
CA ARG A 126 2.80 11.07 -11.95
C ARG A 126 3.26 10.43 -10.65
N LEU A 127 4.50 9.97 -10.66
CA LEU A 127 5.20 9.60 -9.44
C LEU A 127 5.37 10.84 -8.56
N ARG A 128 5.14 10.67 -7.25
CA ARG A 128 5.21 11.79 -6.30
C ARG A 128 6.65 12.28 -6.14
N GLN A 129 7.58 11.34 -5.93
CA GLN A 129 9.02 11.57 -5.72
C GLN A 129 9.76 10.22 -5.70
N ALA A 130 11.10 10.27 -5.75
CA ALA A 130 11.93 9.09 -5.55
C ALA A 130 11.87 8.59 -4.10
N ASN A 131 11.86 7.27 -3.92
CA ASN A 131 11.75 6.58 -2.63
C ASN A 131 10.64 7.14 -1.71
N PRO A 132 9.39 7.16 -2.20
CA PRO A 132 8.30 7.94 -1.61
C PRO A 132 7.95 7.50 -0.17
N LYS A 133 7.98 6.19 0.13
CA LYS A 133 7.65 5.63 1.44
C LYS A 133 8.72 6.01 2.49
N ARG A 134 10.00 5.78 2.17
CA ARG A 134 11.12 6.22 3.03
C ARG A 134 11.08 7.72 3.33
N GLN A 135 10.89 8.55 2.31
CA GLN A 135 10.86 10.00 2.49
C GLN A 135 9.70 10.46 3.39
N ALA A 136 8.56 9.76 3.40
CA ALA A 136 7.50 10.05 4.34
C ALA A 136 7.92 9.76 5.80
N ILE A 137 8.63 8.64 6.04
CA ILE A 137 9.21 8.34 7.36
C ILE A 137 10.17 9.45 7.82
N VAL A 138 11.08 9.90 6.94
CA VAL A 138 11.98 11.03 7.22
C VAL A 138 11.19 12.30 7.56
N GLY A 139 10.11 12.58 6.83
CA GLY A 139 9.20 13.69 7.11
C GLY A 139 8.61 13.62 8.52
N PHE A 140 8.06 12.46 8.91
CA PHE A 140 7.51 12.26 10.25
C PHE A 140 8.57 12.38 11.36
N LYS A 141 9.78 11.85 11.12
CA LYS A 141 10.92 12.00 12.03
C LYS A 141 11.34 13.46 12.21
N SER A 142 11.30 14.26 11.16
CA SER A 142 11.61 15.70 11.25
C SER A 142 10.60 16.48 12.12
N MET A 143 9.40 15.92 12.31
CA MET A 143 8.39 16.41 13.25
C MET A 143 8.48 15.73 14.64
N TYR A 144 9.58 15.04 14.93
CA TYR A 144 9.84 14.37 16.21
C TYR A 144 8.86 13.23 16.56
N TYR A 145 8.23 12.62 15.56
CA TYR A 145 7.50 11.36 15.77
C TYR A 145 8.45 10.17 15.77
N ARG A 146 8.19 9.23 16.67
CA ARG A 146 8.72 7.87 16.56
C ARG A 146 7.86 7.08 15.57
N THR A 147 8.49 6.40 14.62
CA THR A 147 7.79 5.74 13.51
C THR A 147 7.82 4.23 13.65
N ILE A 148 6.66 3.58 13.54
CA ILE A 148 6.52 2.13 13.46
C ILE A 148 5.89 1.81 12.11
N ALA A 149 6.55 0.99 11.29
CA ALA A 149 6.11 0.71 9.93
C ALA A 149 5.83 -0.79 9.71
N ALA A 150 4.81 -1.11 8.91
CA ALA A 150 4.53 -2.46 8.46
C ALA A 150 4.35 -2.51 6.94
N GLY A 151 4.95 -3.52 6.30
CA GLY A 151 4.90 -3.76 4.85
C GLY A 151 5.06 -5.25 4.56
N ASP A 152 4.79 -5.67 3.33
CA ASP A 152 4.79 -7.08 2.93
C ASP A 152 5.89 -7.41 1.92
N SER A 153 6.48 -6.42 1.24
CA SER A 153 7.30 -6.70 0.07
C SER A 153 8.64 -5.98 0.03
N TYR A 154 9.45 -6.26 -1.00
CA TYR A 154 10.79 -5.69 -1.17
C TYR A 154 10.76 -4.16 -1.30
N ASN A 155 9.71 -3.59 -1.90
CA ASN A 155 9.57 -2.12 -2.04
C ASN A 155 9.37 -1.41 -0.69
N ASP A 156 8.98 -2.13 0.36
CA ASP A 156 8.83 -1.58 1.71
C ASP A 156 10.12 -1.54 2.51
N THR A 157 11.11 -2.33 2.14
CA THR A 157 12.33 -2.53 2.95
C THR A 157 13.02 -1.22 3.31
N THR A 158 13.02 -0.23 2.42
CA THR A 158 13.59 1.09 2.70
C THR A 158 12.73 1.96 3.63
N MET A 159 11.41 1.77 3.64
CA MET A 159 10.51 2.35 4.64
C MET A 159 10.72 1.69 6.00
N LEU A 160 10.78 0.36 6.04
CA LEU A 160 10.96 -0.43 7.26
C LEU A 160 12.32 -0.15 7.91
N ALA A 161 13.39 -0.05 7.11
CA ALA A 161 14.73 0.25 7.60
C ALA A 161 14.88 1.70 8.10
N GLU A 162 14.13 2.65 7.52
CA GLU A 162 14.15 4.04 7.97
C GLU A 162 13.28 4.26 9.22
N ALA A 163 12.27 3.40 9.45
CA ALA A 163 11.42 3.49 10.63
C ALA A 163 12.18 3.14 11.92
N ASP A 164 11.70 3.62 13.07
CA ASP A 164 12.28 3.23 14.36
C ASP A 164 11.97 1.78 14.75
N ALA A 165 10.91 1.21 14.17
CA ALA A 165 10.63 -0.22 14.15
C ALA A 165 9.93 -0.60 12.84
N GLY A 166 10.47 -1.58 12.12
CA GLY A 166 9.87 -2.15 10.91
C GLY A 166 9.33 -3.56 11.19
N ILE A 167 8.18 -3.91 10.62
CA ILE A 167 7.51 -5.20 10.76
C ILE A 167 7.20 -5.73 9.35
N LEU A 168 7.49 -7.00 9.10
CA LEU A 168 7.06 -7.69 7.88
C LEU A 168 5.70 -8.37 8.14
N PHE A 169 4.73 -8.13 7.27
CA PHE A 169 3.39 -8.73 7.36
C PHE A 169 3.06 -9.45 6.06
N HIS A 170 2.71 -10.74 6.11
CA HIS A 170 2.48 -11.56 4.89
C HIS A 170 3.64 -11.56 3.88
N ALA A 171 4.86 -11.28 4.33
CA ALA A 171 5.98 -11.17 3.44
C ALA A 171 6.40 -12.53 2.81
N PRO A 172 6.84 -12.54 1.54
CA PRO A 172 7.42 -13.72 0.92
C PRO A 172 8.66 -14.23 1.69
N GLN A 173 8.87 -15.55 1.69
CA GLN A 173 9.95 -16.17 2.45
C GLN A 173 11.34 -15.60 2.11
N ASN A 174 11.61 -15.32 0.83
CA ASN A 174 12.88 -14.73 0.42
C ASN A 174 13.11 -13.32 1.01
N VAL A 175 12.06 -12.52 1.19
CA VAL A 175 12.14 -11.21 1.86
C VAL A 175 12.41 -11.41 3.36
N ILE A 176 11.75 -12.38 4.00
CA ILE A 176 11.99 -12.69 5.42
C ILE A 176 13.45 -13.13 5.64
N ASP A 177 13.97 -13.99 4.77
CA ASP A 177 15.33 -14.51 4.85
C ASP A 177 16.40 -13.42 4.62
N GLU A 178 16.13 -12.47 3.71
CA GLU A 178 17.05 -11.36 3.40
C GLU A 178 17.02 -10.24 4.45
N PHE A 179 15.90 -10.07 5.15
CA PHE A 179 15.71 -9.00 6.15
C PHE A 179 15.34 -9.55 7.55
N PRO A 180 16.19 -10.41 8.16
CA PRO A 180 15.89 -11.07 9.44
C PRO A 180 15.80 -10.12 10.64
N GLN A 181 16.22 -8.86 10.47
CA GLN A 181 16.08 -7.82 11.48
C GLN A 181 14.62 -7.39 11.73
N PHE A 182 13.70 -7.67 10.80
CA PHE A 182 12.29 -7.35 10.97
C PHE A 182 11.53 -8.57 11.50
N PRO A 183 10.74 -8.45 12.58
CA PRO A 183 9.79 -9.50 12.93
C PRO A 183 8.81 -9.71 11.76
N ALA A 184 8.59 -10.98 11.41
CA ALA A 184 7.67 -11.38 10.34
C ALA A 184 6.45 -12.10 10.94
N VAL A 185 5.25 -11.61 10.62
CA VAL A 185 3.98 -12.14 11.12
C VAL A 185 2.96 -12.27 10.00
N HIS A 186 1.95 -13.12 10.18
CA HIS A 186 0.99 -13.50 9.13
C HIS A 186 -0.47 -13.45 9.58
N THR A 187 -0.76 -12.85 10.73
CA THR A 187 -2.12 -12.62 11.21
C THR A 187 -2.24 -11.20 11.74
N PHE A 188 -3.42 -10.57 11.59
CA PHE A 188 -3.64 -9.25 12.15
C PHE A 188 -3.47 -9.22 13.67
N GLU A 189 -3.81 -10.30 14.37
CA GLU A 189 -3.59 -10.41 15.82
C GLU A 189 -2.10 -10.37 16.19
N ASP A 190 -1.25 -11.07 15.45
CA ASP A 190 0.20 -11.01 15.69
C ASP A 190 0.79 -9.67 15.25
N LEU A 191 0.24 -9.04 14.20
CA LEU A 191 0.61 -7.69 13.81
C LEU A 191 0.29 -6.68 14.92
N LYS A 192 -0.88 -6.76 15.55
CA LYS A 192 -1.23 -5.94 16.74
C LYS A 192 -0.21 -6.12 17.86
N LYS A 193 0.21 -7.36 18.15
CA LYS A 193 1.23 -7.66 19.17
C LYS A 193 2.58 -7.03 18.83
N GLU A 194 3.02 -7.09 17.58
CA GLU A 194 4.28 -6.45 17.17
C GLU A 194 4.21 -4.91 17.25
N PHE A 195 3.06 -4.29 16.94
CA PHE A 195 2.86 -2.85 17.19
C PHE A 195 2.92 -2.49 18.68
N ILE A 196 2.31 -3.30 19.56
CA ILE A 196 2.40 -3.12 21.02
C ILE A 196 3.86 -3.24 21.48
N LYS A 197 4.54 -4.31 21.11
CA LYS A 197 5.93 -4.59 21.48
C LYS A 197 6.88 -3.52 20.96
N ALA A 198 6.61 -2.99 19.78
CA ALA A 198 7.39 -1.90 19.21
C ALA A 198 7.11 -0.57 19.90
N SER A 199 5.96 -0.37 20.57
CA SER A 199 5.60 0.89 21.24
C SER A 199 6.45 1.15 22.49
N GLN A 200 6.75 2.43 22.76
CA GLN A 200 7.34 2.87 24.03
C GLN A 200 6.30 3.17 25.12
N ARG A 201 5.02 2.89 24.85
CA ARG A 201 3.90 3.08 25.78
C ARG A 201 3.44 1.75 26.33
N ASP A 202 2.76 1.79 27.47
CA ASP A 202 2.10 0.61 28.04
C ASP A 202 0.75 0.40 27.33
N LEU A 203 0.75 -0.42 26.30
CA LEU A 203 -0.43 -0.76 25.51
C LEU A 203 -0.83 -2.21 25.74
N THR A 204 -2.13 -2.45 25.83
CA THR A 204 -2.72 -3.78 25.86
C THR A 204 -3.55 -4.02 24.59
N LEU A 205 -3.71 -5.31 24.25
CA LEU A 205 -4.50 -5.76 23.11
C LEU A 205 -5.97 -5.39 23.30
#